data_AF-V5GJU2-F1
#
_entry.id   AF-V5GJU2-F1
#
_cell.length_a   1.000
_cell.length_b   1.000
_cell.length_c   1.000
_cell.angle_alpha   90.00
_cell.angle_beta   90.00
_cell.angle_gamma   90.00
#
_symmetry.space_group_name_H-M   'P 1'
#
loop_
_entity.id
_entity.type
_entity.pdbx_description
1 polymer ?
#
loop_
_entity_poly.entity_id
_entity_poly.type
_entity_poly.pdbx_seq_one_letter_code
_entity_poly.pdbx_strand_id
1 'polypeptide(L)'
;GSTSVGKVRLDVRKEIDYLYIQIVARFEELCSVGSTAVGEVMTSSMSPGPTPVNSSPHIRLPKLELIKFSGDLKSWQTFIDIFDSSVHNCVYISEINSSI
;
A
#
# COMPACT_ATOMS: atom_id res chain seq x y z
N GLY A 1 -26.94 -16.55 -38.10
CA GLY A 1 -26.94 -15.65 -36.94
C GLY A 1 -25.63 -15.85 -36.20
N SER A 2 -24.76 -14.84 -36.20
CA SER A 2 -23.45 -14.91 -35.55
C SER A 2 -23.01 -13.50 -35.12
N THR A 3 -23.54 -13.00 -34.01
CA THR A 3 -23.04 -11.75 -33.38
C THR A 3 -23.55 -11.66 -31.94
N SER A 4 -22.85 -12.28 -30.99
CA SER A 4 -23.09 -11.98 -29.55
C SER A 4 -21.84 -12.09 -28.69
N VAL A 5 -20.89 -12.97 -29.03
CA VAL A 5 -19.68 -13.23 -28.21
C VAL A 5 -18.67 -12.07 -28.21
N GLY A 6 -18.61 -11.27 -29.28
CA GLY A 6 -17.65 -10.15 -29.40
C GLY A 6 -18.03 -8.88 -28.61
N LYS A 7 -19.31 -8.67 -28.32
CA LYS A 7 -19.81 -7.43 -27.69
C LYS A 7 -19.54 -7.42 -26.18
N VAL A 8 -19.82 -8.55 -25.51
CA VAL A 8 -19.62 -8.74 -24.07
C VAL A 8 -18.14 -8.57 -23.65
N ARG A 9 -17.20 -9.06 -24.48
CA ARG A 9 -15.76 -8.95 -24.20
C ARG A 9 -15.21 -7.53 -24.32
N LEU A 10 -15.80 -6.69 -25.17
CA LEU A 10 -15.39 -5.30 -25.33
C LEU A 10 -15.85 -4.45 -24.13
N ASP A 11 -17.04 -4.76 -23.59
CA ASP A 11 -17.62 -4.04 -22.47
C ASP A 11 -16.83 -4.25 -21.17
N VAL A 12 -16.33 -5.46 -20.91
CA VAL A 12 -15.48 -5.73 -19.73
C VAL A 12 -14.17 -4.96 -19.77
N ARG A 13 -13.52 -4.83 -20.93
CA ARG A 13 -12.27 -4.08 -21.04
C ARG A 13 -12.48 -2.60 -20.74
N LYS A 14 -13.55 -2.02 -21.27
CA LYS A 14 -13.91 -0.63 -21.01
C LYS A 14 -14.22 -0.38 -19.55
N GLU A 15 -14.89 -1.32 -18.89
CA GLU A 15 -15.19 -1.23 -17.46
C GLU A 15 -13.89 -1.26 -16.63
N ILE A 16 -12.96 -2.15 -16.95
CA ILE A 16 -11.64 -2.21 -16.30
C ILE A 16 -10.86 -0.91 -16.51
N ASP A 17 -10.81 -0.40 -17.74
CA ASP A 17 -10.13 0.85 -18.06
C ASP A 17 -10.74 2.04 -17.29
N TYR A 18 -12.07 2.09 -17.20
CA TYR A 18 -12.80 3.12 -16.45
C TYR A 18 -12.49 3.07 -14.95
N LEU A 19 -12.53 1.89 -14.35
CA LEU A 19 -12.21 1.71 -12.93
C LEU A 19 -10.75 2.05 -12.64
N TYR A 20 -9.82 1.65 -13.50
CA TYR A 20 -8.40 1.98 -13.37
C TYR A 20 -8.18 3.49 -13.36
N ILE A 21 -8.78 4.22 -14.32
CA ILE A 21 -8.68 5.69 -14.40
C ILE A 21 -9.21 6.34 -13.13
N GLN A 22 -10.36 5.88 -12.60
CA GLN A 22 -10.92 6.44 -11.36
C GLN A 22 -10.03 6.23 -10.14
N ILE A 23 -9.44 5.03 -10.00
CA ILE A 23 -8.55 4.71 -8.87
C ILE A 23 -7.30 5.60 -8.91
N VAL A 24 -6.67 5.73 -10.07
CA VAL A 24 -5.46 6.57 -10.24
C VAL A 24 -5.76 8.03 -9.95
N ALA A 25 -6.85 8.58 -10.51
CA ALA A 25 -7.23 9.96 -10.29
C ALA A 25 -7.48 10.26 -8.80
N ARG A 26 -8.14 9.34 -8.08
CA ARG A 26 -8.38 9.51 -6.63
C ARG A 26 -7.09 9.42 -5.82
N PHE A 27 -6.17 8.55 -6.20
CA PHE A 27 -4.87 8.46 -5.54
C PHE A 27 -4.05 9.75 -5.72
N GLU A 28 -4.01 10.31 -6.94
CA GLU A 28 -3.33 11.57 -7.22
C GLU A 28 -3.94 12.74 -6.45
N GLU A 29 -5.27 12.81 -6.38
CA GLU A 29 -5.99 13.79 -5.57
C GLU A 29 -5.56 13.71 -4.09
N LEU A 30 -5.59 12.50 -3.51
CA LEU A 30 -5.19 12.29 -2.12
C LEU A 30 -3.72 12.61 -1.86
N CYS A 31 -2.83 12.31 -2.81
CA CYS A 31 -1.41 12.67 -2.71
C CYS A 31 -1.18 14.18 -2.81
N SER A 32 -1.98 14.88 -3.62
CA SER A 32 -1.90 16.33 -3.80
C SER A 32 -2.31 17.09 -2.53
N VAL A 33 -3.31 16.59 -1.79
CA VAL A 33 -3.78 17.19 -0.53
C VAL A 33 -2.78 17.01 0.64
N GLY A 34 -1.76 16.16 0.48
CA GLY A 34 -0.67 16.01 1.45
C GLY A 34 0.30 17.22 1.54
N SER A 35 0.14 18.24 0.69
CA SER A 35 1.06 19.38 0.60
C SER A 35 0.35 20.72 0.88
N THR A 36 -0.30 20.86 2.04
CA THR A 36 -0.80 22.17 2.49
C THR A 36 -0.44 22.45 3.95
N ALA A 37 0.52 23.37 4.09
CA ALA A 37 0.87 24.25 5.22
C ALA A 37 1.80 23.72 6.33
N VAL A 38 3.09 24.06 6.22
CA VAL A 38 3.75 24.85 7.27
C VAL A 38 4.54 25.99 6.59
N GLY A 39 4.31 27.21 7.05
CA GLY A 39 4.59 28.47 6.36
C GLY A 39 6.05 28.88 6.19
N GLU A 40 6.20 29.94 5.39
CA GLU A 40 7.40 30.76 5.25
C GLU A 40 7.98 31.15 6.62
N VAL A 41 9.26 30.85 6.84
CA VAL A 41 10.06 31.46 7.90
C VAL A 41 11.21 32.19 7.24
N MET A 42 11.18 33.52 7.37
CA MET A 42 12.25 34.44 7.07
C MET A 42 13.57 34.00 7.71
N THR A 43 14.66 34.27 6.99
CA THR A 43 16.05 34.10 7.38
C THR A 43 16.36 34.65 8.78
N SER A 44 16.97 33.83 9.65
CA SER A 44 17.89 34.31 10.69
C SER A 44 18.86 33.19 11.08
N SER A 45 20.15 33.49 10.97
CA SER A 45 21.29 32.66 11.38
C SER A 45 21.11 32.09 12.78
N MET A 46 21.22 30.77 12.90
CA MET A 46 21.46 30.09 14.17
C MET A 46 22.65 29.14 14.03
N SER A 47 23.57 29.29 14.99
CA SER A 47 24.82 28.57 15.22
C SER A 47 24.69 27.03 15.15
N PRO A 48 25.74 26.29 14.73
CA PRO A 48 25.71 24.83 14.72
C PRO A 48 25.94 24.30 16.15
N GLY A 49 24.85 24.11 16.90
CA GLY A 49 24.84 23.26 18.09
C GLY A 49 24.44 21.82 17.71
N PRO A 50 25.04 20.77 18.31
CA PRO A 50 24.71 19.39 17.97
C PRO A 50 23.30 19.08 18.49
N THR A 51 22.33 18.92 17.59
CA THR A 51 21.00 18.44 17.95
C THR A 51 21.09 16.95 18.33
N PRO A 52 20.41 16.50 19.39
CA PRO A 52 20.35 15.08 19.71
C PRO A 52 19.61 14.38 18.58
N VAL A 53 20.29 13.44 17.93
CA VAL A 53 19.66 12.51 16.99
C VAL A 53 18.58 11.75 17.75
N ASN A 54 17.32 12.13 17.55
CA ASN A 54 16.17 11.42 18.07
C ASN A 54 16.13 10.07 17.35
N SER A 55 16.87 9.13 17.90
CA SER A 55 17.04 7.78 17.41
C SER A 55 15.77 7.03 17.77
N SER A 56 14.71 7.25 17.00
CA SER A 56 13.55 6.36 17.06
C SER A 56 14.08 4.92 16.96
N PRO A 57 13.71 4.03 17.89
CA PRO A 57 14.13 2.64 17.80
C PRO A 57 13.58 2.13 16.48
N HIS A 58 14.47 1.92 15.51
CA HIS A 58 14.12 1.40 14.20
C HIS A 58 13.68 -0.05 14.40
N ILE A 59 12.40 -0.25 14.69
CA ILE A 59 11.78 -1.56 14.84
C ILE A 59 11.96 -2.26 13.50
N ARG A 60 12.85 -3.25 13.50
CA ARG A 60 13.05 -4.12 12.35
C ARG A 60 12.01 -5.22 12.45
N LEU A 61 11.05 -5.21 11.53
CA LEU A 61 10.11 -6.31 11.39
C LEU A 61 10.89 -7.59 11.07
N PRO A 62 10.49 -8.74 11.64
CA PRO A 62 11.02 -10.03 11.23
C PRO A 62 10.89 -10.19 9.72
N LYS A 63 11.88 -10.83 9.10
CA LYS A 63 11.85 -11.10 7.67
C LYS A 63 10.69 -12.03 7.37
N LEU A 64 9.65 -11.51 6.72
CA LEU A 64 8.50 -12.29 6.30
C LEU A 64 8.84 -13.04 5.02
N GLU A 65 8.82 -14.38 5.06
CA GLU A 65 8.99 -15.20 3.87
C GLU A 65 7.65 -15.36 3.17
N LEU A 66 7.44 -14.56 2.12
CA LEU A 66 6.24 -14.65 1.29
C LEU A 66 6.28 -15.91 0.44
N ILE A 67 5.19 -16.67 0.49
CA ILE A 67 4.98 -17.79 -0.42
C ILE A 67 4.89 -17.29 -1.87
N LYS A 68 5.44 -18.06 -2.81
CA LYS A 68 5.39 -17.73 -4.23
C LYS A 68 4.19 -18.42 -4.87
N PHE A 69 3.42 -17.67 -5.64
CA PHE A 69 2.36 -18.25 -6.45
C PHE A 69 2.96 -18.96 -7.67
N SER A 70 2.51 -20.19 -7.93
CA SER A 70 2.99 -21.01 -9.05
C SER A 70 2.42 -20.59 -10.41
N GLY A 71 1.38 -19.75 -10.43
CA GLY A 71 0.63 -19.42 -11.63
C GLY A 71 -0.49 -20.42 -11.96
N ASP A 72 -0.65 -21.49 -11.19
CA ASP A 72 -1.75 -22.45 -11.37
C ASP A 72 -3.06 -21.91 -10.77
N LEU A 73 -4.01 -21.60 -11.63
CA LEU A 73 -5.34 -21.11 -11.27
C LEU A 73 -6.11 -22.04 -10.34
N LYS A 74 -5.88 -23.37 -10.41
CA LYS A 74 -6.54 -24.32 -9.51
C LYS A 74 -6.09 -24.13 -8.06
N SER A 75 -4.86 -23.65 -7.86
CA SER A 75 -4.26 -23.38 -6.55
C SER A 75 -4.44 -21.94 -6.07
N TRP A 76 -5.10 -21.08 -6.85
CA TRP A 76 -5.24 -19.66 -6.55
C TRP A 76 -5.92 -19.40 -5.22
N GLN A 77 -7.04 -20.07 -4.94
CA GLN A 77 -7.78 -19.85 -3.70
C GLN A 77 -6.93 -20.24 -2.48
N THR A 78 -6.30 -21.41 -2.53
CA THR A 78 -5.41 -21.87 -1.47
C THR A 78 -4.20 -20.95 -1.27
N PHE A 79 -3.64 -20.41 -2.35
CA PHE A 79 -2.56 -19.42 -2.27
C PHE A 79 -3.00 -18.17 -1.52
N ILE A 80 -4.19 -17.63 -1.84
CA ILE A 80 -4.74 -16.46 -1.16
C ILE A 80 -4.96 -16.72 0.33
N ASP A 81 -5.56 -17.85 0.68
CA ASP A 81 -5.85 -18.18 2.09
C ASP A 81 -4.55 -18.28 2.93
N ILE A 82 -3.49 -18.86 2.36
CA ILE A 82 -2.18 -18.97 3.03
C ILE A 82 -1.47 -17.61 3.09
N PHE A 83 -1.55 -16.82 2.02
CA PHE A 83 -0.96 -15.49 1.97
C PHE A 83 -1.60 -14.56 3.02
N ASP A 84 -2.92 -14.54 3.09
CA ASP A 84 -3.70 -13.76 4.05
C ASP A 84 -3.34 -14.13 5.50
N SER A 85 -3.29 -15.44 5.77
CA SER A 85 -2.86 -15.97 7.07
C SER A 85 -1.41 -15.54 7.41
N SER A 86 -0.50 -15.48 6.42
CA SER A 86 0.90 -15.14 6.67
C SER A 86 1.11 -13.66 7.00
N VAL A 87 0.29 -12.77 6.41
CA VAL A 87 0.35 -11.32 6.65
C VAL A 87 -0.32 -10.96 7.98
N HIS A 88 -1.47 -11.58 8.28
CA HIS A 88 -2.28 -11.22 9.45
C HIS A 88 -1.95 -11.99 10.73
N ASN A 89 -1.25 -13.13 10.65
CA ASN A 89 -0.82 -13.90 11.82
C ASN A 89 0.52 -13.43 12.42
N CYS A 90 0.92 -12.18 12.15
CA CYS A 90 2.01 -11.55 12.88
C CYS A 90 1.52 -11.18 14.30
N VAL A 91 1.54 -12.17 15.19
CA VAL A 91 1.26 -12.09 16.65
C VAL A 91 2.07 -10.97 17.36
N TYR A 92 3.07 -10.39 16.70
CA TYR A 92 3.93 -9.34 17.22
C TYR A 92 3.26 -7.97 17.43
N ILE A 93 2.03 -7.76 16.94
CA ILE A 93 1.33 -6.47 17.15
C ILE A 93 0.69 -6.40 18.55
N SER A 94 0.50 -7.52 19.24
CA SER A 94 -0.14 -7.57 20.57
C SER A 94 0.75 -7.09 21.71
N GLU A 95 2.07 -7.22 21.60
CA GLU A 95 3.01 -6.86 22.69
C GLU A 95 3.40 -5.37 22.71
N ILE A 96 3.15 -4.63 21.63
CA ILE A 96 3.55 -3.21 21.55
C ILE A 96 2.52 -2.29 22.22
N ASN A 97 1.29 -2.76 22.48
CA ASN A 97 0.21 -1.94 23.02
C ASN A 97 -0.03 -2.09 24.54
N SER A 98 0.86 -2.77 25.27
CA SER A 98 0.75 -2.96 26.73
C SER A 98 1.85 -2.28 27.56
N SER A 99 2.64 -1.38 26.95
CA SER A 99 3.62 -0.54 27.66
C SER A 99 3.46 0.94 27.29
N ILE A 100 2.30 1.52 27.61
CA ILE A 100 2.09 2.97 27.79
C ILE A 100 1.43 3.16 29.15
#